data_AF-A0A9P8MQJ3-F1
#
_entry.id   AF-A0A9P8MQJ3-F1
#
_cell.length_a   1.000
_cell.length_b   1.000
_cell.length_c   1.000
_cell.angle_alpha   90.00
_cell.angle_beta   90.00
_cell.angle_gamma   90.00
#
_symmetry.space_group_name_H-M   'P 1'
#
loop_
_entity.id
_entity.type
_entity.pdbx_description
1 polymer ?
#
loop_
_entity_poly.entity_id
_entity_poly.type
_entity_poly.pdbx_seq_one_letter_code
_entity_poly.pdbx_strand_id
1 'polypeptide(L)'
;MSDPLSAAASVIGLLTAAAQVSKILADVIEKARHAPDECRRIKAEVDEIRNVLSSLQLFIVGNVCASRSRTSLIMVEQVVVTLAACVTAFSELDTFATALQSEMRMSILDRLRWVTKEKDIKHVLVRLETHKSSLALMLMILTWMMQRTGSATSAKIGAFIKEKGTDVKDIFAVSGHPTLVMRLQTAFETPPKYGTNHSLAPYSVHDAAGVLLRYLKSLPEPIVSYSHYEQFVDEISPAMEASSHDWETEAISIAQRSIRALPSLSRQLWLYLRDIMAVFASKSDDNQMPALRLVSAFQPSILSGPPATMDADAHHLTIRITVFLVENQDHFLLGQD
;
A
#
# COMPACT_ATOMS: atom_id res chain seq x y z
N MET A 1 -20.22 4.77 -10.56
CA MET A 1 -21.02 3.69 -9.94
C MET A 1 -20.70 2.38 -10.63
N SER A 2 -19.58 1.77 -10.28
CA SER A 2 -19.17 0.45 -10.78
C SER A 2 -19.81 -0.63 -9.90
N ASP A 3 -20.52 -1.59 -10.48
CA ASP A 3 -21.19 -2.63 -9.69
C ASP A 3 -20.17 -3.63 -9.07
N PRO A 4 -20.40 -4.14 -7.84
CA PRO A 4 -19.55 -5.16 -7.21
C PRO A 4 -19.35 -6.42 -8.05
N LEU A 5 -20.35 -6.77 -8.87
CA LEU A 5 -20.30 -7.85 -9.86
C LEU A 5 -19.27 -7.58 -10.96
N SER A 6 -19.11 -6.32 -11.38
CA SER A 6 -18.10 -5.91 -12.36
C SER A 6 -16.69 -6.09 -11.80
N ALA A 7 -16.45 -5.69 -10.54
CA ALA A 7 -15.17 -5.90 -9.86
C ALA A 7 -14.82 -7.39 -9.73
N ALA A 8 -15.79 -8.23 -9.33
CA ALA A 8 -15.60 -9.68 -9.25
C ALA A 8 -15.27 -10.30 -10.62
N ALA A 9 -15.97 -9.86 -11.68
CA ALA A 9 -15.68 -10.27 -13.05
C ALA A 9 -14.28 -9.83 -13.52
N SER A 10 -13.85 -8.60 -13.17
CA SER A 10 -12.50 -8.12 -13.46
C SER A 10 -11.42 -8.96 -12.75
N VAL A 11 -11.62 -9.36 -11.49
CA VAL A 11 -10.70 -10.25 -10.79
C VAL A 11 -10.62 -11.62 -11.49
N ILE A 12 -11.75 -12.20 -11.89
CA ILE A 12 -11.78 -13.48 -12.62
C ILE A 12 -11.05 -13.36 -13.97
N GLY A 13 -11.29 -12.26 -14.71
CA GLY A 13 -10.62 -11.97 -15.97
C GLY A 13 -9.10 -11.86 -15.79
N LEU A 14 -8.64 -11.15 -14.76
CA LEU A 14 -7.23 -11.03 -14.42
C LEU A 14 -6.60 -12.35 -13.98
N LEU A 15 -7.30 -13.16 -13.18
CA LEU A 15 -6.83 -14.50 -12.80
C LEU A 15 -6.64 -15.39 -14.02
N THR A 16 -7.55 -15.30 -14.98
CA THR A 16 -7.49 -16.05 -16.24
C THR A 16 -6.32 -15.58 -17.09
N ALA A 17 -6.17 -14.26 -17.27
CA ALA A 17 -5.04 -13.67 -18.00
C ALA A 17 -3.70 -14.03 -17.35
N ALA A 18 -3.59 -13.92 -16.02
CA ALA A 18 -2.38 -14.29 -15.28
C ALA A 18 -2.02 -15.78 -15.44
N ALA A 19 -3.01 -16.67 -15.43
CA ALA A 19 -2.79 -18.08 -15.68
C ALA A 19 -2.31 -18.37 -17.11
N GLN A 20 -2.89 -17.69 -18.11
CA GLN A 20 -2.49 -17.79 -19.51
C GLN A 20 -1.06 -17.29 -19.71
N VAL A 21 -0.74 -16.09 -19.22
CA VAL A 21 0.59 -15.50 -19.30
C VAL A 21 1.63 -16.40 -18.61
N SER A 22 1.33 -16.88 -17.39
CA SER A 22 2.22 -17.78 -16.65
C SER A 22 2.52 -19.06 -17.44
N LYS A 23 1.52 -19.62 -18.11
CA LYS A 23 1.67 -20.79 -18.99
C LYS A 23 2.55 -20.48 -20.21
N ILE A 24 2.29 -19.36 -20.90
CA ILE A 24 3.08 -18.96 -22.07
C ILE A 24 4.54 -18.74 -21.69
N LEU A 25 4.80 -18.05 -20.58
CA LEU A 25 6.15 -17.81 -20.07
C LEU A 25 6.83 -19.13 -19.67
N ALA A 26 6.11 -20.08 -19.06
CA ALA A 26 6.64 -21.40 -18.75
C ALA A 26 7.11 -22.14 -20.01
N ASP A 27 6.28 -22.16 -21.07
CA ASP A 27 6.62 -22.77 -22.36
C ASP A 27 7.85 -22.12 -23.01
N VAL A 28 7.96 -20.78 -22.91
CA VAL A 28 9.10 -20.01 -23.40
C VAL A 28 10.37 -20.35 -22.63
N ILE A 29 10.30 -20.41 -21.31
CA ILE A 29 11.43 -20.75 -20.43
C ILE A 29 11.93 -22.18 -20.71
N GLU A 30 11.03 -23.13 -20.92
CA GLU A 30 11.38 -24.54 -21.17
C GLU A 30 12.07 -24.73 -22.53
N LYS A 31 11.61 -24.02 -23.57
CA LYS A 31 12.08 -24.21 -24.95
C LYS A 31 13.29 -23.36 -25.31
N ALA A 32 13.62 -22.34 -24.53
CA ALA A 32 14.68 -21.39 -24.85
C ALA A 32 16.03 -21.85 -24.29
N ARG A 33 17.04 -21.99 -25.16
CA ARG A 33 18.40 -22.37 -24.75
C ARG A 33 19.07 -21.35 -23.82
N HIS A 34 18.71 -20.08 -23.93
CA HIS A 34 19.31 -18.97 -23.18
C HIS A 34 18.26 -17.98 -22.66
N ALA A 35 17.11 -18.47 -22.17
CA ALA A 35 16.13 -17.58 -21.55
C ALA A 35 16.77 -16.80 -20.39
N PRO A 36 16.64 -15.45 -20.36
CA PRO A 36 17.19 -14.62 -19.30
C PRO A 36 16.49 -14.92 -17.97
N ASP A 37 17.21 -14.73 -16.87
CA ASP A 37 16.70 -14.96 -15.51
C ASP A 37 15.47 -14.08 -15.22
N GLU A 38 15.40 -12.91 -15.87
CA GLU A 38 14.29 -11.99 -15.81
C GLU A 38 12.98 -12.58 -16.34
N CYS A 39 13.00 -13.51 -17.30
CA CYS A 39 11.78 -14.21 -17.72
C CYS A 39 11.21 -15.09 -16.60
N ARG A 40 12.09 -15.75 -15.83
CA ARG A 40 11.67 -16.54 -14.65
C ARG A 40 11.15 -15.62 -13.55
N ARG A 41 11.75 -14.43 -13.38
CA ARG A 41 11.26 -13.40 -12.45
C ARG A 41 9.87 -12.88 -12.82
N ILE A 42 9.64 -12.49 -14.09
CA ILE A 42 8.29 -12.07 -14.54
C ILE A 42 7.28 -13.16 -14.26
N LYS A 43 7.59 -14.43 -14.58
CA LYS A 43 6.68 -15.53 -14.31
C LYS A 43 6.35 -15.65 -12.82
N ALA A 44 7.37 -15.56 -11.95
CA ALA A 44 7.17 -15.59 -10.50
C ALA A 44 6.28 -14.43 -10.03
N GLU A 45 6.53 -13.21 -10.50
CA GLU A 45 5.70 -12.03 -10.19
C GLU A 45 4.26 -12.19 -10.66
N VAL A 46 4.03 -12.74 -11.85
CA VAL A 46 2.68 -13.05 -12.37
C VAL A 46 1.96 -14.06 -11.47
N ASP A 47 2.65 -15.12 -11.04
CA ASP A 47 2.08 -16.13 -10.16
C ASP A 47 1.79 -15.54 -8.76
N GLU A 48 2.63 -14.64 -8.26
CA GLU A 48 2.41 -13.91 -7.01
C GLU A 48 1.19 -12.98 -7.09
N ILE A 49 1.08 -12.17 -8.14
CA ILE A 49 -0.08 -11.30 -8.35
C ILE A 49 -1.35 -12.13 -8.47
N ARG A 50 -1.29 -13.30 -9.15
CA ARG A 50 -2.41 -14.23 -9.22
C ARG A 50 -2.87 -14.69 -7.83
N ASN A 51 -1.94 -14.99 -6.91
CA ASN A 51 -2.28 -15.39 -5.54
C ASN A 51 -2.94 -14.23 -4.75
N VAL A 52 -2.47 -13.00 -4.93
CA VAL A 52 -3.09 -11.81 -4.32
C VAL A 52 -4.50 -11.60 -4.88
N LEU A 53 -4.69 -11.72 -6.19
CA LEU A 53 -5.99 -11.61 -6.85
C LEU A 53 -6.96 -12.73 -6.40
N SER A 54 -6.49 -13.95 -6.19
CA SER A 54 -7.33 -15.04 -5.65
C SER A 54 -7.78 -14.74 -4.22
N SER A 55 -6.90 -14.18 -3.40
CA SER A 55 -7.22 -13.75 -2.04
C SER A 55 -8.24 -12.60 -2.04
N LEU A 56 -8.08 -11.64 -2.97
CA LEU A 56 -9.03 -10.56 -3.21
C LEU A 56 -10.38 -11.09 -3.73
N GLN A 57 -10.39 -12.13 -4.57
CA GLN A 57 -11.61 -12.76 -5.06
C GLN A 57 -12.42 -13.37 -3.91
N LEU A 58 -11.77 -14.14 -3.03
CA LEU A 58 -12.40 -14.71 -1.84
C LEU A 58 -13.00 -13.62 -0.96
N PHE A 59 -12.30 -12.49 -0.82
CA PHE A 59 -12.79 -11.33 -0.08
C PHE A 59 -14.01 -10.67 -0.74
N ILE A 60 -13.99 -10.42 -2.05
CA ILE A 60 -15.11 -9.81 -2.78
C ILE A 60 -16.34 -10.72 -2.73
N VAL A 61 -16.17 -12.02 -3.00
CA VAL A 61 -17.26 -13.00 -3.00
C VAL A 61 -17.85 -13.21 -1.61
N GLY A 62 -17.02 -13.26 -0.56
CA GLY A 62 -17.47 -13.34 0.83
C GLY A 62 -18.30 -12.13 1.26
N ASN A 63 -17.96 -10.92 0.78
CA ASN A 63 -18.66 -9.69 1.11
C ASN A 63 -19.91 -9.42 0.25
N VAL A 64 -20.02 -9.98 -0.96
CA VAL A 64 -21.26 -9.93 -1.75
C VAL A 64 -22.41 -10.67 -1.03
N CYS A 65 -22.12 -11.64 -0.17
CA CYS A 65 -23.12 -12.33 0.66
C CYS A 65 -23.44 -11.63 2.01
N ALA A 66 -22.60 -10.71 2.48
CA ALA A 66 -22.78 -10.00 3.76
C ALA A 66 -23.24 -8.54 3.50
N SER A 67 -24.55 -8.32 3.52
CA SER A 67 -25.18 -7.05 3.08
C SER A 67 -24.95 -5.82 4.00
N ARG A 68 -24.79 -4.66 3.33
CA ARG A 68 -25.11 -3.25 3.69
C ARG A 68 -24.29 -2.51 4.77
N SER A 69 -23.20 -1.89 4.33
CA SER A 69 -22.84 -0.53 4.77
C SER A 69 -22.32 0.28 3.57
N ARG A 70 -22.56 1.59 3.53
CA ARG A 70 -22.08 2.50 2.46
C ARG A 70 -20.55 2.47 2.31
N THR A 71 -19.84 2.09 3.38
CA THR A 71 -18.39 1.86 3.43
C THR A 71 -17.93 0.70 2.52
N SER A 72 -18.77 -0.32 2.32
CA SER A 72 -18.50 -1.46 1.42
C SER A 72 -18.58 -1.07 -0.07
N LEU A 73 -19.44 -0.10 -0.42
CA LEU A 73 -19.62 0.35 -1.80
C LEU A 73 -18.50 1.30 -2.27
N ILE A 74 -17.96 2.12 -1.38
CA ILE A 74 -16.82 3.02 -1.66
C ILE A 74 -15.52 2.22 -1.92
N MET A 75 -15.42 1.00 -1.39
CA MET A 75 -14.28 0.09 -1.62
C MET A 75 -14.31 -0.58 -3.01
N VAL A 76 -15.49 -0.74 -3.62
CA VAL A 76 -15.63 -1.37 -4.95
C VAL A 76 -15.06 -0.49 -6.06
N GLU A 77 -15.25 0.83 -6.01
CA GLU A 77 -14.79 1.72 -7.10
C GLU A 77 -13.26 1.79 -7.22
N GLN A 78 -12.51 1.77 -6.11
CA GLN A 78 -11.03 1.78 -6.15
C GLN A 78 -10.42 0.40 -6.42
N VAL A 79 -11.08 -0.67 -5.98
CA VAL A 79 -10.77 -2.02 -6.48
C VAL A 79 -10.94 -2.02 -8.00
N VAL A 80 -11.99 -1.42 -8.55
CA VAL A 80 -12.16 -1.33 -10.01
C VAL A 80 -11.06 -0.51 -10.68
N VAL A 81 -10.63 0.64 -10.14
CA VAL A 81 -9.53 1.44 -10.72
C VAL A 81 -8.20 0.68 -10.70
N THR A 82 -7.89 0.01 -9.59
CA THR A 82 -6.66 -0.78 -9.45
C THR A 82 -6.70 -2.03 -10.34
N LEU A 83 -7.85 -2.70 -10.40
CA LEU A 83 -8.07 -3.81 -11.32
C LEU A 83 -7.99 -3.34 -12.77
N ALA A 84 -8.46 -2.14 -13.11
CA ALA A 84 -8.31 -1.58 -14.45
C ALA A 84 -6.84 -1.33 -14.80
N ALA A 85 -6.05 -0.77 -13.87
CA ALA A 85 -4.59 -0.64 -14.05
C ALA A 85 -3.90 -2.00 -14.20
N CYS A 86 -4.33 -3.01 -13.43
CA CYS A 86 -3.86 -4.38 -13.57
C CYS A 86 -4.28 -4.98 -14.93
N VAL A 87 -5.50 -4.72 -15.41
CA VAL A 87 -5.99 -5.21 -16.70
C VAL A 87 -5.14 -4.65 -17.83
N THR A 88 -4.80 -3.37 -17.78
CA THR A 88 -3.89 -2.75 -18.75
C THR A 88 -2.50 -3.41 -18.69
N ALA A 89 -1.92 -3.55 -17.49
CA ALA A 89 -0.61 -4.17 -17.33
C ALA A 89 -0.57 -5.64 -17.80
N PHE A 90 -1.61 -6.43 -17.49
CA PHE A 90 -1.72 -7.82 -17.93
C PHE A 90 -2.00 -7.95 -19.42
N SER A 91 -2.73 -7.02 -20.03
CA SER A 91 -2.99 -7.02 -21.48
C SER A 91 -1.71 -6.72 -22.27
N GLU A 92 -0.92 -5.74 -21.80
CA GLU A 92 0.41 -5.46 -22.37
C GLU A 92 1.34 -6.69 -22.21
N LEU A 93 1.33 -7.31 -21.04
CA LEU A 93 2.15 -8.49 -20.74
C LEU A 93 1.73 -9.72 -21.56
N ASP A 94 0.44 -9.95 -21.77
CA ASP A 94 -0.07 -11.04 -22.63
C ASP A 94 0.32 -10.83 -24.10
N THR A 95 0.23 -9.58 -24.58
CA THR A 95 0.71 -9.22 -25.93
C THR A 95 2.20 -9.51 -26.06
N PHE A 96 3.00 -9.12 -25.07
CA PHE A 96 4.43 -9.39 -25.03
C PHE A 96 4.76 -10.89 -24.96
N ALA A 97 4.10 -11.63 -24.07
CA ALA A 97 4.31 -13.07 -23.92
C ALA A 97 3.94 -13.84 -25.18
N THR A 98 2.84 -13.48 -25.84
CA THR A 98 2.40 -14.08 -27.10
C THR A 98 3.34 -13.76 -28.26
N ALA A 99 3.87 -12.53 -28.31
CA ALA A 99 4.90 -12.16 -29.28
C ALA A 99 6.17 -13.02 -29.09
N LEU A 100 6.64 -13.19 -27.86
CA LEU A 100 7.77 -14.07 -27.55
C LEU A 100 7.51 -15.52 -27.96
N GLN A 101 6.31 -16.05 -27.67
CA GLN A 101 5.96 -17.43 -28.01
C GLN A 101 5.91 -17.66 -29.52
N SER A 102 5.39 -16.70 -30.29
CA SER A 102 5.33 -16.80 -31.75
C SER A 102 6.72 -16.71 -32.39
N GLU A 103 7.58 -15.81 -31.90
CA GLU A 103 8.97 -15.72 -32.35
C GLU A 103 9.75 -17.02 -32.09
N MET A 104 9.54 -17.66 -30.93
CA MET A 104 10.16 -18.96 -30.60
C MET A 104 9.69 -20.13 -31.45
N ARG A 105 8.44 -20.09 -31.94
CA ARG A 105 7.94 -21.10 -32.89
C ARG A 105 8.57 -20.94 -34.28
N MET A 106 8.87 -19.71 -34.66
CA MET A 106 9.44 -19.38 -35.97
C MET A 106 10.97 -19.50 -36.01
N SER A 107 11.64 -19.33 -34.86
CA SER A 107 13.10 -19.32 -34.77
C SER A 107 13.57 -19.59 -33.32
N ILE A 108 14.71 -20.26 -33.15
CA ILE A 108 15.36 -20.36 -31.84
C ILE A 108 15.93 -18.98 -31.51
N LEU A 109 15.40 -18.31 -30.49
CA LEU A 109 15.88 -16.98 -30.09
C LEU A 109 17.33 -17.04 -29.60
N ASP A 110 18.21 -16.34 -30.31
CA ASP A 110 19.63 -16.21 -29.97
C ASP A 110 19.86 -15.19 -28.83
N ARG A 111 20.99 -15.35 -28.14
CA ARG A 111 21.41 -14.52 -26.99
C ARG A 111 21.37 -13.02 -27.28
N LEU A 112 21.75 -12.58 -28.49
CA LEU A 112 21.74 -11.16 -28.88
C LEU A 112 20.33 -10.57 -28.95
N ARG A 113 19.33 -11.36 -29.33
CA ARG A 113 17.93 -10.90 -29.36
C ARG A 113 17.35 -10.79 -27.95
N TRP A 114 17.74 -11.68 -27.05
CA TRP A 114 17.36 -11.62 -25.63
C TRP A 114 17.85 -10.34 -24.96
N VAL A 115 19.07 -9.88 -25.25
CA VAL A 115 19.62 -8.62 -24.73
C VAL A 115 18.76 -7.42 -25.12
N THR A 116 18.21 -7.40 -26.35
CA THR A 116 17.30 -6.32 -26.78
C THR A 116 15.98 -6.36 -26.01
N LYS A 117 15.44 -7.55 -25.73
CA LYS A 117 14.18 -7.75 -25.00
C LYS A 117 14.31 -7.57 -23.49
N GLU A 118 15.54 -7.66 -22.95
CA GLU A 118 15.83 -7.54 -21.52
C GLU A 118 15.36 -6.20 -20.92
N LYS A 119 15.47 -5.10 -21.69
CA LYS A 119 15.01 -3.77 -21.26
C LYS A 119 13.49 -3.70 -21.10
N ASP A 120 12.75 -4.24 -22.07
CA ASP A 120 11.29 -4.27 -22.05
C ASP A 120 10.79 -5.16 -20.90
N ILE A 121 11.45 -6.30 -20.70
CA ILE A 121 11.22 -7.23 -19.59
C ILE A 121 11.40 -6.53 -18.23
N LYS A 122 12.49 -5.77 -18.04
CA LYS A 122 12.75 -5.04 -16.79
C LYS A 122 11.70 -3.95 -16.55
N HIS A 123 11.29 -3.23 -17.59
CA HIS A 123 10.25 -2.21 -17.48
C HIS A 123 8.89 -2.81 -17.04
N VAL A 124 8.50 -3.94 -17.63
CA VAL A 124 7.27 -4.64 -17.25
C VAL A 124 7.36 -5.18 -15.82
N LEU A 125 8.53 -5.72 -15.42
CA LEU A 125 8.75 -6.24 -14.07
C LEU A 125 8.54 -5.17 -13.00
N VAL A 126 9.12 -3.97 -13.16
CA VAL A 126 8.97 -2.86 -12.20
C VAL A 126 7.50 -2.46 -12.03
N ARG A 127 6.73 -2.42 -13.15
CA ARG A 127 5.30 -2.11 -13.10
C ARG A 127 4.50 -3.19 -12.38
N LEU A 128 4.80 -4.47 -12.62
CA LEU A 128 4.16 -5.59 -11.93
C LEU A 128 4.45 -5.58 -10.43
N GLU A 129 5.70 -5.37 -10.03
CA GLU A 129 6.11 -5.26 -8.62
C GLU A 129 5.38 -4.10 -7.90
N THR A 130 5.21 -2.97 -8.60
CA THR A 130 4.46 -1.81 -8.11
C THR A 130 2.98 -2.16 -7.89
N HIS A 131 2.33 -2.76 -8.89
CA HIS A 131 0.93 -3.14 -8.78
C HIS A 131 0.70 -4.26 -7.75
N LYS A 132 1.63 -5.21 -7.62
CA LYS A 132 1.63 -6.24 -6.57
C LYS A 132 1.63 -5.60 -5.19
N SER A 133 2.53 -4.65 -4.96
CA SER A 133 2.65 -3.94 -3.68
C SER A 133 1.36 -3.19 -3.34
N SER A 134 0.75 -2.52 -4.32
CA SER A 134 -0.55 -1.84 -4.15
C SER A 134 -1.72 -2.80 -3.89
N LEU A 135 -1.78 -3.94 -4.58
CA LEU A 135 -2.82 -4.95 -4.35
C LEU A 135 -2.66 -5.66 -3.00
N ALA A 136 -1.42 -5.97 -2.60
CA ALA A 136 -1.12 -6.53 -1.30
C ALA A 136 -1.45 -5.54 -0.17
N LEU A 137 -1.22 -4.24 -0.40
CA LEU A 137 -1.63 -3.14 0.48
C LEU A 137 -3.14 -3.07 0.63
N MET A 138 -3.86 -3.06 -0.48
CA MET A 138 -5.33 -3.06 -0.47
C MET A 138 -5.84 -4.27 0.28
N LEU A 139 -5.31 -5.46 0.01
CA LEU A 139 -5.69 -6.68 0.72
C LEU A 139 -5.37 -6.59 2.22
N MET A 140 -4.20 -6.05 2.59
CA MET A 140 -3.79 -5.88 3.98
C MET A 140 -4.72 -4.91 4.73
N ILE A 141 -5.04 -3.76 4.12
CA ILE A 141 -5.94 -2.73 4.67
C ILE A 141 -7.39 -3.23 4.71
N LEU A 142 -7.87 -3.90 3.67
CA LEU A 142 -9.21 -4.51 3.60
C LEU A 142 -9.40 -5.57 4.68
N THR A 143 -8.37 -6.38 4.91
CA THR A 143 -8.35 -7.37 5.99
C THR A 143 -8.21 -6.72 7.37
N TRP A 144 -7.61 -5.52 7.44
CA TRP A 144 -7.41 -4.75 8.67
C TRP A 144 -8.66 -3.94 9.10
N MET A 145 -9.47 -3.44 8.16
CA MET A 145 -10.71 -2.68 8.40
C MET A 145 -11.91 -3.53 8.87
N MET A 146 -11.87 -4.86 8.71
CA MET A 146 -12.92 -5.79 9.16
C MET A 146 -12.83 -6.11 10.65
N GLN A 147 -12.64 -5.08 11.48
CA GLN A 147 -12.45 -5.14 12.94
C GLN A 147 -13.70 -5.61 13.73
N ARG A 148 -14.68 -6.26 13.08
CA ARG A 148 -15.89 -6.79 13.74
C ARG A 148 -16.10 -8.29 13.64
N THR A 149 -15.32 -9.02 12.84
CA THR A 149 -15.44 -10.49 12.79
C THR A 149 -14.05 -11.10 12.83
N GLY A 150 -13.71 -11.70 13.96
CA GLY A 150 -12.38 -12.22 14.24
C GLY A 150 -11.94 -13.25 13.21
N SER A 151 -10.92 -12.92 12.42
CA SER A 151 -9.84 -13.79 11.94
C SER A 151 -9.32 -13.30 10.59
N ALA A 152 -8.15 -12.65 10.57
CA ALA A 152 -7.11 -12.82 9.55
C ALA A 152 -5.91 -11.91 9.89
N THR A 153 -4.73 -12.34 9.48
CA THR A 153 -3.50 -12.10 10.26
C THR A 153 -2.82 -10.75 10.03
N SER A 154 -3.26 -9.94 9.06
CA SER A 154 -2.85 -8.53 8.98
C SER A 154 -3.40 -7.68 10.15
N ALA A 155 -4.45 -8.14 10.83
CA ALA A 155 -4.92 -7.55 12.07
C ALA A 155 -3.94 -7.75 13.25
N LYS A 156 -2.98 -8.68 13.16
CA LYS A 156 -2.08 -9.02 14.29
C LYS A 156 -1.03 -7.95 14.56
N ILE A 157 -0.37 -7.36 13.56
CA ILE A 157 0.74 -6.41 13.81
C ILE A 157 0.22 -5.11 14.43
N GLY A 158 -0.79 -4.48 13.81
CA GLY A 158 -1.37 -3.24 14.35
C GLY A 158 -2.01 -3.43 15.72
N ALA A 159 -2.75 -4.54 15.93
CA ALA A 159 -3.30 -4.88 17.24
C ALA A 159 -2.20 -5.18 18.27
N PHE A 160 -1.17 -5.94 17.90
CA PHE A 160 -0.03 -6.24 18.76
C PHE A 160 0.72 -4.97 19.18
N ILE A 161 0.93 -4.03 18.26
CA ILE A 161 1.55 -2.73 18.56
C ILE A 161 0.65 -1.94 19.51
N LYS A 162 -0.66 -1.84 19.26
CA LYS A 162 -1.59 -1.11 20.16
C LYS A 162 -1.74 -1.77 21.54
N GLU A 163 -1.80 -3.10 21.60
CA GLU A 163 -2.00 -3.85 22.84
C GLU A 163 -0.74 -3.85 23.71
N LYS A 164 0.44 -4.03 23.12
CA LYS A 164 1.69 -4.22 23.87
C LYS A 164 2.67 -3.06 23.82
N GLY A 165 2.48 -2.12 22.89
CA GLY A 165 3.43 -1.06 22.63
C GLY A 165 3.10 0.27 23.31
N THR A 166 1.88 0.47 23.81
CA THR A 166 1.42 1.80 24.25
C THR A 166 2.21 2.38 25.42
N ASP A 167 2.80 1.53 26.26
CA ASP A 167 3.64 1.92 27.41
C ASP A 167 5.14 1.71 27.14
N VAL A 168 5.53 1.35 25.90
CA VAL A 168 6.92 1.08 25.52
C VAL A 168 7.59 2.36 25.08
N LYS A 169 8.66 2.74 25.78
CA LYS A 169 9.44 3.94 25.50
C LYS A 169 9.97 3.98 24.07
N ASP A 170 9.89 5.15 23.46
CA ASP A 170 10.41 5.46 22.14
C ASP A 170 9.89 4.52 21.02
N ILE A 171 8.71 3.94 21.19
CA ILE A 171 8.05 3.13 20.14
C ILE A 171 7.91 3.94 18.84
N PHE A 172 8.19 3.32 17.69
CA PHE A 172 8.37 3.96 16.37
C PHE A 172 9.63 4.84 16.18
N ALA A 173 10.18 5.45 17.23
CA ALA A 173 11.45 6.19 17.12
C ALA A 173 12.68 5.26 17.19
N VAL A 174 12.60 4.18 17.98
CA VAL A 174 13.64 3.14 18.06
C VAL A 174 13.37 2.04 17.04
N SER A 175 14.42 1.72 16.27
CA SER A 175 14.39 0.64 15.29
C SER A 175 14.38 -0.73 15.97
N GLY A 176 13.55 -1.64 15.46
CA GLY A 176 13.62 -3.06 15.80
C GLY A 176 14.90 -3.73 15.27
N HIS A 177 15.08 -5.00 15.61
CA HIS A 177 16.23 -5.77 15.16
C HIS A 177 16.16 -6.01 13.64
N PRO A 178 17.15 -5.56 12.83
CA PRO A 178 17.03 -5.56 11.37
C PRO A 178 16.67 -6.92 10.76
N THR A 179 17.30 -8.00 11.25
CA THR A 179 17.02 -9.38 10.82
C THR A 179 15.62 -9.85 11.18
N LEU A 180 15.08 -9.44 12.33
CA LEU A 180 13.74 -9.83 12.76
C LEU A 180 12.67 -9.04 12.01
N VAL A 181 12.88 -7.74 11.82
CA VAL A 181 12.03 -6.89 10.95
C VAL A 181 11.96 -7.49 9.55
N MET A 182 13.11 -7.83 8.95
CA MET A 182 13.15 -8.47 7.63
C MET A 182 12.41 -9.81 7.63
N ARG A 183 12.70 -10.69 8.59
CA ARG A 183 12.04 -12.00 8.69
C ARG A 183 10.53 -11.87 8.84
N LEU A 184 10.08 -10.90 9.63
CA LEU A 184 8.66 -10.60 9.84
C LEU A 184 8.05 -10.08 8.53
N GLN A 185 8.66 -9.08 7.90
CA GLN A 185 8.22 -8.56 6.61
C GLN A 185 8.07 -9.67 5.55
N THR A 186 9.12 -10.48 5.35
CA THR A 186 9.08 -11.61 4.42
C THR A 186 7.95 -12.57 4.73
N ALA A 187 7.70 -12.88 6.02
CA ALA A 187 6.61 -13.77 6.40
C ALA A 187 5.22 -13.23 5.99
N PHE A 188 5.03 -11.90 6.02
CA PHE A 188 3.79 -11.23 5.63
C PHE A 188 3.67 -11.01 4.11
N GLU A 189 4.78 -10.96 3.38
CA GLU A 189 4.80 -10.79 1.92
C GLU A 189 4.80 -12.12 1.15
N THR A 190 5.17 -13.22 1.80
CA THR A 190 5.34 -14.52 1.12
C THR A 190 4.01 -15.28 0.96
N PRO A 191 3.61 -15.67 -0.27
CA PRO A 191 2.48 -16.55 -0.49
C PRO A 191 2.74 -17.99 0.02
N PRO A 192 1.70 -18.82 0.17
CA PRO A 192 0.28 -18.51 0.02
C PRO A 192 -0.34 -17.94 1.30
N LYS A 193 0.44 -17.89 2.39
CA LYS A 193 -0.10 -17.65 3.72
C LYS A 193 -0.09 -16.17 4.10
N TYR A 194 0.78 -15.31 3.55
CA TYR A 194 0.81 -13.88 3.88
C TYR A 194 0.73 -13.63 5.41
N GLY A 195 1.56 -14.34 6.15
CA GLY A 195 1.58 -14.27 7.61
C GLY A 195 0.48 -15.03 8.35
N THR A 196 -0.51 -15.67 7.69
CA THR A 196 -1.75 -16.19 8.31
C THR A 196 -1.55 -17.05 9.57
N ASN A 197 -0.45 -17.82 9.66
CA ASN A 197 -0.11 -18.64 10.84
C ASN A 197 1.21 -18.25 11.52
N HIS A 198 1.73 -17.07 11.22
CA HIS A 198 2.98 -16.60 11.80
C HIS A 198 2.75 -16.14 13.24
N SER A 199 3.54 -16.68 14.18
CA SER A 199 3.49 -16.28 15.58
C SER A 199 4.27 -14.99 15.77
N LEU A 200 3.68 -14.03 16.47
CA LEU A 200 4.35 -12.80 16.90
C LEU A 200 5.14 -12.97 18.21
N ALA A 201 5.06 -14.13 18.87
CA ALA A 201 5.75 -14.39 20.13
C ALA A 201 7.28 -14.12 20.13
N PRO A 202 8.04 -14.43 19.05
CA PRO A 202 9.48 -14.19 19.04
C PRO A 202 9.87 -12.77 18.61
N TYR A 203 8.91 -11.85 18.46
CA TYR A 203 9.13 -10.49 18.00
C TYR A 203 8.81 -9.47 19.09
N SER A 204 9.60 -8.41 19.15
CA SER A 204 9.32 -7.24 19.98
C SER A 204 8.31 -6.32 19.29
N VAL A 205 7.74 -5.38 20.06
CA VAL A 205 6.89 -4.32 19.49
C VAL A 205 7.67 -3.38 18.56
N HIS A 206 8.98 -3.21 18.78
CA HIS A 206 9.85 -2.44 17.88
C HIS A 206 10.07 -3.15 16.54
N ASP A 207 10.13 -4.48 16.52
CA ASP A 207 10.20 -5.24 15.26
C ASP A 207 8.91 -5.07 14.46
N ALA A 208 7.76 -5.17 15.14
CA ALA A 208 6.45 -4.97 14.54
C ALA A 208 6.27 -3.53 14.01
N ALA A 209 6.65 -2.52 14.79
CA ALA A 209 6.64 -1.12 14.38
C ALA A 209 7.59 -0.87 13.19
N GLY A 210 8.77 -1.50 13.20
CA GLY A 210 9.73 -1.43 12.11
C GLY A 210 9.19 -1.96 10.78
N VAL A 211 8.40 -3.05 10.81
CA VAL A 211 7.72 -3.56 9.60
C VAL A 211 6.74 -2.53 9.05
N LEU A 212 5.91 -1.91 9.92
CA LEU A 212 4.97 -0.87 9.49
C LEU A 212 5.69 0.32 8.87
N LEU A 213 6.75 0.84 9.52
CA LEU A 213 7.51 1.98 9.00
C LEU A 213 8.23 1.65 7.69
N ARG A 214 8.86 0.48 7.61
CA ARG A 214 9.56 0.04 6.39
C ARG A 214 8.61 -0.12 5.22
N TYR A 215 7.42 -0.64 5.49
CA TYR A 215 6.37 -0.76 4.50
C TYR A 215 5.95 0.61 3.95
N LEU A 216 5.64 1.57 4.82
CA LEU A 216 5.28 2.93 4.41
C LEU A 216 6.40 3.61 3.61
N LYS A 217 7.66 3.33 3.95
CA LYS A 217 8.84 3.81 3.21
C LYS A 217 9.05 3.11 1.86
N SER A 218 8.45 1.94 1.65
CA SER A 218 8.54 1.19 0.39
C SER A 218 7.47 1.59 -0.63
N LEU A 219 6.50 2.42 -0.23
CA LEU A 219 5.50 2.95 -1.14
C LEU A 219 6.17 3.80 -2.22
N PRO A 220 5.71 3.71 -3.48
CA PRO A 220 6.28 4.50 -4.58
C PRO A 220 6.05 6.00 -4.39
N GLU A 221 4.99 6.36 -3.67
CA GLU A 221 4.63 7.74 -3.31
C GLU A 221 4.17 7.78 -1.84
N PRO A 222 4.29 8.94 -1.17
CA PRO A 222 3.69 9.14 0.14
C PRO A 222 2.16 8.98 0.10
N ILE A 223 1.56 8.80 1.29
CA ILE A 223 0.10 8.59 1.42
C ILE A 223 -0.69 9.72 0.78
N VAL A 224 -0.29 10.96 1.06
CA VAL A 224 -0.70 12.12 0.27
C VAL A 224 0.17 12.12 -0.99
N SER A 225 -0.38 11.66 -2.11
CA SER A 225 0.35 11.58 -3.39
C SER A 225 0.84 12.96 -3.83
N TYR A 226 1.83 12.99 -4.73
CA TYR A 226 2.39 14.25 -5.22
C TYR A 226 1.35 15.17 -5.88
N SER A 227 0.34 14.59 -6.53
CA SER A 227 -0.77 15.34 -7.12
C SER A 227 -1.69 16.04 -6.11
N HIS A 228 -1.70 15.59 -4.84
CA HIS A 228 -2.49 16.22 -3.77
C HIS A 228 -1.62 17.03 -2.81
N TYR A 229 -0.30 17.04 -3.00
CA TYR A 229 0.65 17.72 -2.13
C TYR A 229 0.37 19.23 -2.07
N GLU A 230 0.22 19.88 -3.23
CA GLU A 230 -0.06 21.32 -3.33
C GLU A 230 -1.34 21.69 -2.57
N GLN A 231 -2.41 20.89 -2.72
CA GLN A 231 -3.67 21.11 -2.01
C GLN A 231 -3.54 20.99 -0.47
N PHE A 232 -2.58 20.20 0.01
CA PHE A 232 -2.32 20.07 1.44
C PHE A 232 -1.41 21.18 1.95
N VAL A 233 -0.33 21.49 1.24
CA VAL A 233 0.70 22.40 1.75
C VAL A 233 0.38 23.85 1.41
N ASP A 234 0.01 24.13 0.16
CA ASP A 234 -0.17 25.50 -0.31
C ASP A 234 -1.47 26.14 0.18
N GLU A 235 -2.48 25.33 0.53
CA GLU A 235 -3.71 25.84 1.15
C GLU A 235 -3.63 25.92 2.68
N ILE A 236 -3.00 24.94 3.35
CA ILE A 236 -2.95 24.91 4.82
C ILE A 236 -1.86 25.86 5.36
N SER A 237 -0.71 25.97 4.68
CA SER A 237 0.40 26.81 5.18
C SER A 237 0.01 28.28 5.37
N PRO A 238 -0.66 28.95 4.40
CA PRO A 238 -1.07 30.34 4.59
C PRO A 238 -2.06 30.51 5.74
N ALA A 239 -2.96 29.54 5.94
CA ALA A 239 -3.87 29.56 7.09
C ALA A 239 -3.08 29.46 8.40
N MET A 240 -2.08 28.58 8.50
CA MET A 240 -1.23 28.45 9.71
C MET A 240 -0.35 29.68 9.98
N GLU A 241 -0.04 30.48 8.97
CA GLU A 241 0.79 31.69 9.08
C GLU A 241 -0.04 32.96 9.29
N ALA A 242 -1.35 32.90 9.09
CA ALA A 242 -2.24 34.02 9.31
C ALA A 242 -2.31 34.39 10.79
N SER A 243 -2.02 35.64 11.13
CA SER A 243 -2.20 36.19 12.49
C SER A 243 -3.68 36.42 12.87
N SER A 244 -4.62 35.74 12.20
CA SER A 244 -6.06 35.87 12.48
C SER A 244 -6.42 35.08 13.74
N HIS A 245 -7.54 35.43 14.40
CA HIS A 245 -7.98 34.68 15.58
C HIS A 245 -8.55 33.28 15.22
N ASP A 246 -9.06 33.12 13.99
CA ASP A 246 -9.81 31.93 13.55
C ASP A 246 -9.00 31.00 12.63
N TRP A 247 -7.68 31.24 12.52
CA TRP A 247 -6.79 30.55 11.59
C TRP A 247 -6.85 29.01 11.73
N GLU A 248 -7.00 28.52 12.95
CA GLU A 248 -7.08 27.09 13.24
C GLU A 248 -8.36 26.48 12.66
N THR A 249 -9.50 27.17 12.78
CA THR A 249 -10.78 26.71 12.22
C THR A 249 -10.73 26.69 10.69
N GLU A 250 -10.07 27.69 10.09
CA GLU A 250 -9.84 27.76 8.65
C GLU A 250 -8.93 26.60 8.18
N ALA A 251 -7.80 26.38 8.86
CA ALA A 251 -6.89 25.29 8.58
C ALA A 251 -7.57 23.91 8.71
N ILE A 252 -8.41 23.70 9.74
CA ILE A 252 -9.21 22.48 9.92
C ILE A 252 -10.18 22.29 8.75
N SER A 253 -10.90 23.34 8.34
CA SER A 253 -11.85 23.29 7.22
C SER A 253 -11.18 22.91 5.90
N ILE A 254 -10.00 23.50 5.64
CA ILE A 254 -9.16 23.17 4.48
C ILE A 254 -8.70 21.72 4.57
N ALA A 255 -8.13 21.31 5.70
CA ALA A 255 -7.68 19.95 5.93
C ALA A 255 -8.80 18.91 5.73
N GLN A 256 -10.02 19.16 6.22
CA GLN A 256 -11.17 18.29 5.99
C GLN A 256 -11.49 18.15 4.50
N ARG A 257 -11.43 19.25 3.74
CA ARG A 257 -11.62 19.23 2.28
C ARG A 257 -10.53 18.43 1.58
N SER A 258 -9.26 18.68 1.92
CA SER A 258 -8.11 17.98 1.32
C SER A 258 -8.13 16.49 1.65
N ILE A 259 -8.42 16.12 2.90
CA ILE A 259 -8.60 14.72 3.30
C ILE A 259 -9.78 14.07 2.55
N ARG A 260 -10.91 14.77 2.37
CA ARG A 260 -12.04 14.25 1.57
C ARG A 260 -11.70 14.08 0.09
N ALA A 261 -10.82 14.92 -0.45
CA ALA A 261 -10.36 14.83 -1.84
C ALA A 261 -9.37 13.69 -2.08
N LEU A 262 -8.66 13.22 -1.04
CA LEU A 262 -7.74 12.10 -1.16
C LEU A 262 -8.43 10.85 -1.74
N PRO A 263 -7.70 10.04 -2.54
CA PRO A 263 -8.15 8.71 -2.93
C PRO A 263 -8.58 7.92 -1.69
N SER A 264 -9.67 7.15 -1.78
CA SER A 264 -10.28 6.54 -0.59
C SER A 264 -9.31 5.63 0.17
N LEU A 265 -8.39 4.96 -0.52
CA LEU A 265 -7.35 4.13 0.08
C LEU A 265 -6.31 4.96 0.85
N SER A 266 -5.78 6.01 0.23
CA SER A 266 -4.88 6.96 0.91
C SER A 266 -5.56 7.60 2.11
N ARG A 267 -6.82 7.98 1.97
CA ARG A 267 -7.64 8.53 3.05
C ARG A 267 -7.82 7.52 4.19
N GLN A 268 -8.12 6.27 3.88
CA GLN A 268 -8.26 5.20 4.86
C GLN A 268 -6.95 4.91 5.60
N LEU A 269 -5.84 4.83 4.85
CA LEU A 269 -4.51 4.64 5.42
C LEU A 269 -4.09 5.82 6.31
N TRP A 270 -4.38 7.04 5.86
CA TRP A 270 -4.21 8.26 6.64
C TRP A 270 -4.99 8.20 7.95
N LEU A 271 -6.30 7.93 7.91
CA LEU A 271 -7.15 7.83 9.11
C LEU A 271 -6.63 6.74 10.06
N TYR A 272 -6.20 5.60 9.54
CA TYR A 272 -5.60 4.55 10.35
C TYR A 272 -4.32 4.99 11.05
N LEU A 273 -3.36 5.55 10.31
CA LEU A 273 -2.10 6.00 10.90
C LEU A 273 -2.34 7.12 11.90
N ARG A 274 -3.27 8.03 11.61
CA ARG A 274 -3.76 9.03 12.55
C ARG A 274 -4.29 8.39 13.84
N ASP A 275 -5.12 7.35 13.75
CA ASP A 275 -5.61 6.63 14.94
C ASP A 275 -4.51 5.90 15.72
N ILE A 276 -3.48 5.38 15.03
CA ILE A 276 -2.29 4.87 15.71
C ILE A 276 -1.61 6.02 16.44
N MET A 277 -1.19 7.07 15.72
CA MET A 277 -0.43 8.18 16.28
C MET A 277 -1.16 8.81 17.47
N ALA A 278 -2.47 9.02 17.36
CA ALA A 278 -3.33 9.50 18.44
C ALA A 278 -3.26 8.64 19.70
N VAL A 279 -3.40 7.32 19.57
CA VAL A 279 -3.34 6.38 20.70
C VAL A 279 -1.99 6.47 21.42
N PHE A 280 -0.89 6.53 20.68
CA PHE A 280 0.45 6.63 21.27
C PHE A 280 0.72 8.02 21.87
N ALA A 281 0.32 9.08 21.17
CA ALA A 281 0.45 10.46 21.65
C ALA A 281 -0.33 10.68 22.95
N SER A 282 -1.49 10.06 23.12
CA SER A 282 -2.29 10.15 24.36
C SER A 282 -1.60 9.57 25.60
N LYS A 283 -0.55 8.76 25.41
CA LYS A 283 0.29 8.19 26.48
C LYS A 283 1.74 8.70 26.43
N SER A 284 1.95 9.90 25.88
CA SER A 284 3.31 10.44 25.68
C SER A 284 4.12 10.58 26.96
N ASP A 285 3.48 10.75 28.11
CA ASP A 285 4.15 10.87 29.41
C ASP A 285 4.89 9.57 29.79
N ASP A 286 4.37 8.41 29.37
CA ASP A 286 4.95 7.11 29.66
C ASP A 286 5.90 6.65 28.54
N ASN A 287 5.42 6.67 27.30
CA ASN A 287 6.14 6.13 26.15
C ASN A 287 7.11 7.14 25.50
N GLN A 288 7.11 8.40 25.94
CA GLN A 288 7.99 9.46 25.43
C GLN A 288 7.80 9.79 23.94
N MET A 289 6.62 9.51 23.38
CA MET A 289 6.28 9.73 21.98
C MET A 289 5.16 10.78 21.82
N PRO A 290 5.46 12.09 21.99
CA PRO A 290 4.52 13.15 21.62
C PRO A 290 4.26 13.15 20.11
N ALA A 291 3.20 13.85 19.68
CA ALA A 291 2.76 13.92 18.28
C ALA A 291 3.92 14.23 17.31
N LEU A 292 4.77 15.20 17.64
CA LEU A 292 5.95 15.54 16.84
C LEU A 292 6.89 14.34 16.61
N ARG A 293 7.26 13.60 17.66
CA ARG A 293 8.18 12.45 17.52
C ARG A 293 7.55 11.32 16.71
N LEU A 294 6.24 11.09 16.86
CA LEU A 294 5.51 10.12 16.07
C LEU A 294 5.51 10.52 14.59
N VAL A 295 5.07 11.74 14.29
CA VAL A 295 5.05 12.27 12.92
C VAL A 295 6.43 12.18 12.28
N SER A 296 7.50 12.56 12.98
CA SER A 296 8.87 12.43 12.47
C SER A 296 9.26 11.00 12.12
N ALA A 297 8.78 10.00 12.86
CA ALA A 297 9.06 8.59 12.54
C ALA A 297 8.35 8.12 11.26
N PHE A 298 7.14 8.64 11.00
CA PHE A 298 6.33 8.30 9.83
C PHE A 298 6.64 9.14 8.58
N GLN A 299 7.30 10.30 8.72
CA GLN A 299 7.75 11.08 7.58
C GLN A 299 9.01 10.46 6.92
N PRO A 300 9.19 10.60 5.60
CA PRO A 300 8.38 11.37 4.64
C PRO A 300 7.17 10.60 4.07
N SER A 301 6.84 9.42 4.60
CA SER A 301 5.86 8.51 4.00
C SER A 301 4.40 8.99 4.09
N ILE A 302 4.11 9.99 4.92
CA ILE A 302 2.76 10.54 5.06
C ILE A 302 2.53 11.66 4.04
N LEU A 303 3.32 12.73 4.15
CA LEU A 303 3.15 13.95 3.39
C LEU A 303 4.54 14.46 3.03
N SER A 304 4.88 14.40 1.74
CA SER A 304 6.12 14.91 1.19
C SER A 304 5.91 15.29 -0.26
N GLY A 305 6.56 16.36 -0.69
CA GLY A 305 6.61 16.73 -2.11
C GLY A 305 7.58 15.83 -2.88
N PRO A 306 7.66 16.00 -4.20
CA PRO A 306 8.62 15.30 -5.05
C PRO A 306 10.06 15.48 -4.53
N PRO A 307 10.91 14.44 -4.50
CA PRO A 307 12.26 14.55 -3.94
C PRO A 307 13.14 15.63 -4.59
N ALA A 308 12.89 15.95 -5.86
CA ALA A 308 13.62 16.98 -6.59
C ALA A 308 13.29 18.42 -6.14
N THR A 309 12.17 18.63 -5.46
CA THR A 309 11.67 19.95 -5.06
C THR A 309 11.65 20.14 -3.54
N MET A 310 12.05 19.13 -2.76
CA MET A 310 12.03 19.18 -1.31
C MET A 310 13.34 19.75 -0.74
N ASP A 311 13.23 20.84 0.02
CA ASP A 311 14.30 21.39 0.84
C ASP A 311 14.01 21.23 2.34
N ALA A 312 14.91 21.73 3.19
CA ALA A 312 14.78 21.61 4.64
C ALA A 312 13.51 22.31 5.16
N ASP A 313 13.17 23.47 4.64
CA ASP A 313 12.02 24.25 5.08
C ASP A 313 10.70 23.57 4.68
N ALA A 314 10.62 23.03 3.46
CA ALA A 314 9.49 22.22 3.01
C ALA A 314 9.33 20.94 3.86
N HIS A 315 10.43 20.28 4.24
CA HIS A 315 10.37 19.14 5.17
C HIS A 315 9.86 19.55 6.56
N HIS A 316 10.30 20.69 7.08
CA HIS A 316 9.80 21.19 8.36
C HIS A 316 8.32 21.57 8.30
N LEU A 317 7.87 22.18 7.20
CA LEU A 317 6.47 22.55 7.00
C LEU A 317 5.55 21.33 6.93
N THR A 318 5.92 20.31 6.16
CA THR A 318 5.13 19.07 6.06
C THR A 318 5.02 18.34 7.40
N ILE A 319 6.07 18.35 8.23
CA ILE A 319 6.02 17.86 9.62
C ILE A 319 5.03 18.69 10.44
N ARG A 320 5.14 20.02 10.42
CA ARG A 320 4.26 20.93 11.18
C ARG A 320 2.78 20.74 10.83
N ILE A 321 2.47 20.70 9.53
CA ILE A 321 1.10 20.43 9.05
C ILE A 321 0.64 19.08 9.57
N THR A 322 1.45 18.02 9.44
CA THR A 322 1.04 16.68 9.88
C THR A 322 0.83 16.61 11.40
N VAL A 323 1.66 17.28 12.20
CA VAL A 323 1.47 17.40 13.66
C VAL A 323 0.15 18.10 13.97
N PHE A 324 -0.12 19.24 13.33
CA PHE A 324 -1.38 19.96 13.49
C PHE A 324 -2.59 19.06 13.22
N LEU A 325 -2.55 18.24 12.16
CA LEU A 325 -3.64 17.30 11.84
C LEU A 325 -3.80 16.18 12.89
N VAL A 326 -2.71 15.72 13.50
CA VAL A 326 -2.71 14.69 14.55
C VAL A 326 -3.17 15.25 15.90
N GLU A 327 -2.92 16.53 16.17
CA GLU A 327 -3.36 17.19 17.39
C GLU A 327 -4.85 17.59 17.31
N ASN A 328 -5.30 18.08 16.16
CA ASN A 328 -6.70 18.46 15.90
C ASN A 328 -7.61 17.30 15.49
N GLN A 329 -7.26 16.10 15.96
CA GLN A 329 -7.78 14.85 15.45
C GLN A 329 -9.31 14.75 15.55
N ASP A 330 -9.93 15.27 16.61
CA ASP A 330 -11.35 15.13 16.89
C ASP A 330 -12.23 15.80 15.83
N HIS A 331 -11.70 16.81 15.14
CA HIS A 331 -12.38 17.50 14.04
C HIS A 331 -12.37 16.69 12.72
N PHE A 332 -11.60 15.60 12.66
CA PHE A 332 -11.50 14.74 11.49
C PHE A 332 -12.22 13.39 11.67
N LEU A 333 -12.96 13.22 12.77
CA LEU A 333 -13.92 12.14 12.93
C LEU A 333 -15.03 12.37 11.90
N LEU A 334 -14.90 11.78 10.72
CA LEU A 334 -15.97 11.75 9.73
C LEU A 334 -17.11 10.94 10.32
N GLY A 335 -18.05 11.65 10.97
CA GLY A 335 -19.32 11.13 11.41
C GLY A 335 -19.98 10.37 10.28
N GLN A 336 -20.50 9.21 10.65
CA GLN A 336 -21.38 8.39 9.83
C GLN A 336 -22.63 9.20 9.47
N ASP A 337 -22.67 9.77 8.27
CA ASP A 337 -23.90 10.23 7.63
C ASP A 337 -24.12 9.49 6.28
#